data_AF-A0A968Z8A3-F1
#
_entry.id   AF-A0A968Z8A3-F1
#
_cell.length_a   1.000
_cell.length_b   1.000
_cell.length_c   1.000
_cell.angle_alpha   90.00
_cell.angle_beta   90.00
_cell.angle_gamma   90.00
#
_symmetry.space_group_name_H-M   'P 1'
#
loop_
_entity.id
_entity.type
_entity.pdbx_description
1 polymer ?
#
loop_
_entity_poly.entity_id
_entity_poly.type
_entity_poly.pdbx_seq_one_letter_code
_entity_poly.pdbx_strand_id
1 'polypeptide(L)'
;MWTHKKTFAIGGLENVGYAPNRDLLIVLSSQGQGIFDCLKGEKIARLQNNSDWWKDFNEITNSIVGFDLLENIEISTCGLYGEDNLSKTTSDGWTLTKSEPQSDDKPFDEYLVQRIYLIAPDKQQKIFITKDGPCEFRAFGFSKTEKSFIVALSCDLTIYSRE
;
A
#
# COMPACT_ATOMS: atom_id res chain seq x y z
N MET A 1 12.47 13.00 -7.97
CA MET A 1 11.64 12.21 -8.92
C MET A 1 11.28 10.89 -8.24
N TRP A 2 10.14 10.29 -8.57
CA TRP A 2 9.71 9.02 -7.97
C TRP A 2 10.40 7.82 -8.64
N THR A 3 10.83 6.85 -7.84
CA THR A 3 11.54 5.65 -8.29
C THR A 3 10.85 4.41 -7.75
N HIS A 4 10.58 3.44 -8.62
CA HIS A 4 10.12 2.11 -8.20
C HIS A 4 11.21 1.46 -7.35
N LYS A 5 10.84 1.01 -6.16
CA LYS A 5 11.78 0.32 -5.26
C LYS A 5 11.64 -1.17 -5.40
N LYS A 6 10.42 -1.68 -5.19
CA LYS A 6 10.15 -3.11 -5.24
C LYS A 6 8.65 -3.39 -5.33
N THR A 7 8.34 -4.53 -5.92
CA THR A 7 7.02 -5.17 -5.79
C THR A 7 7.20 -6.50 -5.07
N PHE A 8 6.43 -6.71 -4.02
CA PHE A 8 6.46 -7.92 -3.20
C PHE A 8 5.19 -8.72 -3.45
N ALA A 9 5.33 -10.02 -3.75
CA ALA A 9 4.21 -10.94 -3.66
C ALA A 9 3.85 -11.16 -2.18
N ILE A 10 2.61 -10.84 -1.82
CA ILE A 10 2.05 -10.99 -0.47
C ILE A 10 0.70 -11.70 -0.61
N GLY A 11 0.70 -13.01 -0.37
CA GLY A 11 -0.51 -13.81 -0.45
C GLY A 11 -1.52 -13.40 0.63
N GLY A 12 -2.73 -13.01 0.21
CA GLY A 12 -3.80 -12.60 1.11
C GLY A 12 -3.46 -11.34 1.89
N LEU A 13 -2.93 -10.31 1.22
CA LEU A 13 -2.76 -8.98 1.81
C LEU A 13 -4.15 -8.42 2.13
N GLU A 14 -4.37 -8.04 3.37
CA GLU A 14 -5.66 -7.56 3.88
C GLU A 14 -5.59 -6.06 4.13
N ASN A 15 -4.73 -5.60 5.03
CA ASN A 15 -4.63 -4.20 5.44
C ASN A 15 -3.18 -3.69 5.42
N VAL A 16 -3.01 -2.39 5.25
CA VAL A 16 -1.71 -1.69 5.34
C VAL A 16 -1.84 -0.39 6.12
N GLY A 17 -0.77 0.07 6.74
CA GLY A 17 -0.73 1.36 7.42
C GLY A 17 0.68 1.90 7.60
N TYR A 18 0.87 3.21 7.39
CA TYR A 18 2.15 3.86 7.67
C TYR A 18 2.26 4.19 9.15
N ALA A 19 3.41 3.89 9.74
CA ALA A 19 3.75 4.39 11.06
C ALA A 19 3.74 5.94 11.07
N PRO A 20 3.25 6.58 12.14
CA PRO A 20 3.14 8.04 12.20
C PRO A 20 4.48 8.75 11.90
N ASN A 21 4.47 9.64 10.91
CA ASN A 21 5.63 10.44 10.47
C ASN A 21 6.86 9.61 10.08
N ARG A 22 6.67 8.37 9.61
CA ARG A 22 7.74 7.49 9.14
C ARG A 22 7.33 6.82 7.82
N ASP A 23 8.32 6.53 6.98
CA ASP A 23 8.14 5.72 5.76
C ASP A 23 8.26 4.22 6.06
N LEU A 24 7.69 3.80 7.19
CA LEU A 24 7.62 2.42 7.63
C LEU A 24 6.17 1.96 7.51
N LEU A 25 5.95 0.86 6.80
CA LEU A 25 4.62 0.33 6.53
C LEU A 25 4.42 -0.98 7.26
N ILE A 26 3.37 -1.08 8.08
CA ILE A 26 2.87 -2.36 8.54
C ILE A 26 1.94 -2.96 7.49
N VAL A 27 2.07 -4.26 7.25
CA VAL A 27 1.24 -5.04 6.33
C VAL A 27 0.63 -6.20 7.11
N LEU A 28 -0.69 -6.29 7.07
CA LEU A 28 -1.49 -7.38 7.62
C LEU A 28 -1.92 -8.29 6.48
N SER A 29 -1.73 -9.58 6.65
CA SER A 29 -2.06 -10.58 5.66
C SER A 29 -2.52 -11.87 6.32
N SER A 30 -3.11 -12.78 5.53
CA SER A 30 -3.44 -14.13 5.96
C SER A 30 -2.21 -14.95 6.40
N GLN A 31 -0.99 -14.50 6.09
CA GLN A 31 0.27 -15.12 6.49
C GLN A 31 0.93 -14.46 7.71
N GLY A 32 0.24 -13.53 8.37
CA GLY A 32 0.73 -12.77 9.51
C GLY A 32 1.09 -11.32 9.16
N GLN A 33 2.02 -10.75 9.93
CA GLN A 33 2.36 -9.32 9.86
C GLN A 33 3.76 -9.10 9.29
N GLY A 34 3.97 -7.99 8.60
CA GLY A 34 5.26 -7.56 8.09
C GLY A 34 5.48 -6.06 8.26
N ILE A 35 6.74 -5.66 8.50
CA ILE A 35 7.15 -4.25 8.47
C ILE A 35 8.08 -4.03 7.29
N PHE A 36 7.81 -2.98 6.53
CA PHE A 36 8.56 -2.61 5.35
C PHE A 36 9.18 -1.21 5.51
N ASP A 37 10.44 -1.06 5.13
CA ASP A 37 11.09 0.23 4.90
C ASP A 37 10.78 0.66 3.46
N CYS A 38 9.92 1.66 3.30
CA CYS A 38 9.46 2.10 1.98
C CYS A 38 10.48 2.97 1.25
N LEU A 39 11.45 3.57 1.94
CA LEU A 39 12.53 4.33 1.29
C LEU A 39 13.55 3.40 0.65
N LYS A 40 13.84 2.27 1.33
CA LYS A 40 14.75 1.24 0.80
C LYS A 40 14.04 0.21 -0.07
N GLY A 41 12.73 0.03 0.10
CA GLY A 41 11.98 -1.05 -0.56
C GLY A 41 12.29 -2.42 0.02
N GLU A 42 12.46 -2.50 1.33
CA GLU A 42 12.89 -3.72 2.04
C GLU A 42 11.82 -4.18 3.02
N LYS A 43 11.63 -5.51 3.14
CA LYS A 43 10.89 -6.08 4.27
C LYS A 43 11.88 -6.26 5.41
N ILE A 44 11.71 -5.51 6.49
CA ILE A 44 12.69 -5.43 7.59
C ILE A 44 12.29 -6.25 8.82
N ALA A 45 11.00 -6.57 8.98
CA ALA A 45 10.54 -7.47 10.04
C ALA A 45 9.38 -8.35 9.57
N ARG A 46 9.24 -9.53 10.17
CA ARG A 46 8.14 -10.47 9.92
C ARG A 46 7.73 -11.16 11.21
N LEU A 47 6.43 -11.15 11.49
CA LEU A 47 5.82 -11.97 12.53
C LEU A 47 5.04 -13.12 11.86
N GLN A 48 5.51 -14.36 12.01
CA GLN A 48 4.96 -15.54 11.31
C GLN A 48 3.75 -16.17 12.02
N ASN A 49 2.80 -16.64 11.19
CA ASN A 49 1.81 -17.74 11.27
C ASN A 49 1.13 -18.21 12.58
N ASN A 50 1.61 -17.88 13.78
CA ASN A 50 0.85 -18.09 15.02
C ASN A 50 0.31 -16.77 15.60
N SER A 51 0.67 -15.63 15.04
CA SER A 51 0.02 -14.36 15.36
C SER A 51 -1.26 -14.24 14.52
N ASP A 52 -2.38 -14.64 15.12
CA ASP A 52 -3.69 -14.19 14.68
C ASP A 52 -3.79 -12.68 14.98
N TRP A 53 -3.25 -11.87 14.05
CA TRP A 53 -3.15 -10.43 14.22
C TRP A 53 -4.52 -9.78 14.47
N TRP A 54 -5.60 -10.47 14.09
CA TRP A 54 -6.97 -10.09 14.39
C TRP A 54 -7.22 -9.88 15.88
N LYS A 55 -6.57 -10.65 16.76
CA LYS A 55 -6.72 -10.52 18.22
C LYS A 55 -6.23 -9.18 18.76
N ASP A 56 -5.24 -8.59 18.08
CA ASP A 56 -4.63 -7.32 18.45
C ASP A 56 -5.17 -6.16 17.58
N PHE A 57 -6.05 -6.46 16.62
CA PHE A 57 -6.66 -5.49 15.72
C PHE A 57 -7.83 -4.79 16.40
N ASN A 58 -7.81 -3.47 16.40
CA ASN A 58 -8.91 -2.67 16.90
C ASN A 58 -9.87 -2.33 15.75
N GLU A 59 -10.99 -3.05 15.70
CA GLU A 59 -12.02 -2.89 14.66
C GLU A 59 -12.68 -1.50 14.68
N ILE A 60 -12.78 -0.85 15.85
CA ILE A 60 -13.43 0.46 15.99
C ILE A 60 -12.59 1.56 15.32
N THR A 61 -11.28 1.50 15.51
CA THR A 61 -10.32 2.51 15.01
C THR A 61 -9.60 2.07 13.74
N ASN A 62 -9.86 0.83 13.28
CA ASN A 62 -9.20 0.19 12.15
C ASN A 62 -7.66 0.23 12.28
N SER A 63 -7.15 -0.03 13.48
CA SER A 63 -5.74 0.12 13.84
C SER A 63 -5.15 -1.15 14.45
N ILE A 64 -3.84 -1.23 14.48
CA ILE A 64 -3.09 -2.27 15.18
C ILE A 64 -1.86 -1.67 15.85
N VAL A 65 -1.43 -2.24 16.98
CA VAL A 65 -0.14 -1.89 17.58
C VAL A 65 0.97 -2.61 16.82
N GLY A 66 2.00 -1.87 16.42
CA GLY A 66 3.16 -2.43 15.72
C GLY A 66 4.00 -3.38 16.58
N PHE A 67 4.95 -4.05 15.93
CA PHE A 67 5.90 -4.97 16.55
C PHE A 67 7.34 -4.60 16.19
N ASP A 68 8.34 -5.26 16.79
CA ASP A 68 9.76 -4.98 16.54
C ASP A 68 10.05 -3.46 16.77
N LEU A 69 10.73 -2.79 15.85
CA LEU A 69 10.98 -1.35 15.87
C LEU A 69 9.73 -0.43 15.90
N LEU A 70 8.52 -0.99 15.77
CA LEU A 70 7.23 -0.30 15.89
C LEU A 70 6.44 -0.74 17.14
N GLU A 71 7.06 -1.43 18.09
CA GLU A 71 6.44 -1.78 19.37
C GLU A 71 5.79 -0.57 20.06
N ASN A 72 4.59 -0.78 20.61
CA ASN A 72 3.78 0.22 21.30
C ASN A 72 3.36 1.43 20.44
N ILE A 73 3.55 1.38 19.12
CA ILE A 73 3.07 2.39 18.19
C ILE A 73 1.75 1.91 17.61
N GLU A 74 0.66 2.62 17.89
CA GLU A 74 -0.62 2.39 17.24
C GLU A 74 -0.60 2.93 15.79
N ILE A 75 -0.98 2.09 14.85
CA ILE A 75 -0.94 2.38 13.42
C ILE A 75 -2.35 2.20 12.87
N SER A 76 -2.94 3.29 12.39
CA SER A 76 -4.18 3.22 11.61
C SER A 76 -3.88 2.54 10.27
N THR A 77 -4.76 1.62 9.89
CA THR A 77 -4.64 0.84 8.66
C THR A 77 -5.82 1.11 7.74
N CYS A 78 -5.72 0.62 6.51
CA CYS A 78 -6.80 0.57 5.53
C CYS A 78 -6.57 -0.60 4.57
N GLY A 79 -7.63 -1.06 3.90
CA GLY A 79 -7.52 -2.15 2.93
C GLY A 79 -8.82 -2.92 2.79
N LEU A 80 -8.77 -4.22 3.09
CA LEU A 80 -9.95 -5.08 3.19
C LEU A 80 -10.89 -4.60 4.31
N TYR A 81 -10.31 -4.16 5.42
CA TYR A 81 -11.04 -3.56 6.53
C TYR A 81 -10.81 -2.05 6.55
N GLY A 82 -11.92 -1.30 6.59
CA GLY A 82 -11.95 0.16 6.59
C GLY A 82 -11.65 0.81 5.24
N GLU A 83 -12.03 2.07 5.11
CA GLU A 83 -11.83 2.84 3.90
C GLU A 83 -10.35 3.20 3.67
N ASP A 84 -9.95 3.32 2.41
CA ASP A 84 -8.63 3.82 2.04
C ASP A 84 -8.46 5.29 2.46
N ASN A 85 -7.68 5.50 3.51
CA ASN A 85 -7.43 6.80 4.13
C ASN A 85 -6.03 7.36 3.84
N LEU A 86 -5.25 6.73 2.96
CA LEU A 86 -3.91 7.21 2.62
C LEU A 86 -3.99 8.47 1.75
N SER A 87 -3.03 9.38 1.92
CA SER A 87 -2.96 10.62 1.13
C SER A 87 -2.82 10.31 -0.36
N LYS A 88 -3.64 10.96 -1.19
CA LYS A 88 -3.62 10.79 -2.66
C LYS A 88 -2.84 11.87 -3.39
N THR A 89 -2.44 12.92 -2.69
CA THR A 89 -1.68 14.04 -3.24
C THR A 89 -0.60 14.46 -2.24
N THR A 90 0.55 14.87 -2.77
CA THR A 90 1.66 15.45 -2.01
C THR A 90 1.59 16.97 -2.05
N SER A 91 2.25 17.64 -1.10
CA SER A 91 2.33 19.10 -1.00
C SER A 91 2.92 19.77 -2.25
N ASP A 92 3.83 19.09 -2.96
CA ASP A 92 4.43 19.57 -4.20
C ASP A 92 3.64 19.16 -5.46
N GLY A 93 2.45 18.56 -5.30
CA GLY A 93 1.46 18.41 -6.37
C GLY A 93 1.43 17.07 -7.09
N TRP A 94 2.29 16.10 -6.72
CA TRP A 94 2.17 14.74 -7.26
C TRP A 94 0.87 14.10 -6.78
N THR A 95 0.14 13.46 -7.69
CA THR A 95 -1.18 12.88 -7.39
C THR A 95 -1.26 11.44 -7.86
N LEU A 96 -1.73 10.54 -6.99
CA LEU A 96 -2.10 9.18 -7.34
C LEU A 96 -3.57 9.14 -7.76
N THR A 97 -3.86 8.43 -8.84
CA THR A 97 -5.23 8.27 -9.35
C THR A 97 -5.51 6.82 -9.68
N LYS A 98 -6.76 6.41 -9.49
CA LYS A 98 -7.31 5.12 -9.90
C LYS A 98 -8.29 5.35 -11.04
N SER A 99 -8.21 4.55 -12.09
CA SER A 99 -9.19 4.62 -13.18
C SER A 99 -10.52 4.00 -12.77
N GLU A 100 -11.57 4.40 -13.47
CA GLU A 100 -12.77 3.56 -13.58
C GLU A 100 -12.40 2.17 -14.12
N PRO A 101 -13.19 1.12 -13.82
CA PRO A 101 -12.99 -0.20 -14.41
C PRO A 101 -13.02 -0.13 -15.93
N GLN A 102 -12.00 -0.69 -16.56
CA GLN A 102 -11.82 -0.73 -18.03
C GLN A 102 -11.39 -2.12 -18.44
N SER A 103 -11.70 -2.53 -19.68
CA SER A 103 -11.19 -3.79 -20.22
C SER A 103 -9.68 -3.92 -20.02
N ASP A 104 -9.26 -5.12 -19.66
CA ASP A 104 -7.85 -5.43 -19.55
C ASP A 104 -7.19 -5.53 -20.94
N ASP A 105 -5.87 -5.68 -20.93
CA ASP A 105 -5.08 -5.90 -22.13
C ASP A 105 -5.25 -7.36 -22.59
N LYS A 106 -5.16 -7.59 -23.91
CA LYS A 106 -5.20 -8.95 -24.47
C LYS A 106 -4.13 -9.85 -23.84
N PRO A 107 -4.43 -11.12 -23.53
CA PRO A 107 -5.64 -11.87 -23.89
C PRO A 107 -6.79 -11.80 -22.86
N PHE A 108 -6.77 -10.84 -21.95
CA PHE A 108 -7.71 -10.75 -20.81
C PHE A 108 -8.75 -9.63 -20.97
N ASP A 109 -8.99 -9.15 -22.19
CA ASP A 109 -9.85 -8.00 -22.49
C ASP A 109 -11.34 -8.18 -22.15
N GLU A 110 -11.75 -9.40 -21.80
CA GLU A 110 -13.06 -9.73 -21.22
C GLU A 110 -13.20 -9.34 -19.74
N TYR A 111 -12.09 -9.15 -19.01
CA TYR A 111 -12.08 -8.75 -17.60
C TYR A 111 -11.95 -7.24 -17.48
N LEU A 112 -12.56 -6.68 -16.43
CA LEU A 112 -12.41 -5.28 -16.08
C LEU A 112 -11.36 -5.11 -15.00
N VAL A 113 -10.45 -4.15 -15.21
CA VAL A 113 -9.37 -3.81 -14.29
C VAL A 113 -9.37 -2.31 -14.01
N GLN A 114 -8.96 -1.95 -12.80
CA GLN A 114 -8.64 -0.58 -12.41
C GLN A 114 -7.13 -0.37 -12.50
N ARG A 115 -6.71 0.70 -13.18
CA ARG A 115 -5.30 1.06 -13.37
C ARG A 115 -4.93 2.21 -12.43
N ILE A 116 -3.78 2.09 -11.78
CA ILE A 116 -3.22 3.11 -10.90
C ILE A 116 -2.15 3.90 -11.63
N TYR A 117 -2.24 5.23 -11.53
CA TYR A 117 -1.30 6.15 -12.14
C TYR A 117 -0.77 7.17 -11.15
N LEU A 118 0.48 7.55 -11.35
CA LEU A 118 1.10 8.72 -10.73
C LEU A 118 1.13 9.86 -11.73
N ILE A 119 0.57 11.00 -11.36
CA ILE A 119 0.49 12.21 -12.18
C ILE A 119 1.47 13.24 -11.63
N ALA A 120 2.31 13.79 -12.49
CA ALA A 120 3.25 14.85 -12.14
C ALA A 120 2.54 16.18 -11.83
N PRO A 121 3.17 17.09 -11.06
CA PRO A 121 2.57 18.37 -10.68
C PRO A 121 2.13 19.24 -11.87
N ASP A 122 2.88 19.18 -12.97
CA ASP A 122 2.57 19.88 -14.23
C ASP A 122 1.45 19.22 -15.06
N LYS A 123 0.99 18.04 -14.65
CA LYS A 123 0.02 17.18 -15.32
C LYS A 123 0.42 16.74 -16.74
N GLN A 124 1.67 16.96 -17.15
CA GLN A 124 2.16 16.54 -18.46
C GLN A 124 2.62 15.08 -18.45
N GLN A 125 3.03 14.56 -17.30
CA GLN A 125 3.42 13.17 -17.15
C GLN A 125 2.37 12.38 -16.37
N LYS A 126 1.92 11.27 -16.97
CA LYS A 126 1.05 10.26 -16.35
C LYS A 126 1.77 8.93 -16.42
N ILE A 127 2.27 8.48 -15.28
CA ILE A 127 3.10 7.28 -15.14
C ILE A 127 2.20 6.14 -14.70
N PHE A 128 2.17 5.06 -15.48
CA PHE A 128 1.48 3.82 -15.08
C PHE A 128 2.26 3.14 -13.95
N ILE A 129 1.56 2.77 -12.87
CA ILE A 129 2.15 2.11 -11.70
C ILE A 129 1.83 0.63 -11.72
N THR A 130 0.55 0.28 -11.71
CA THR A 130 0.07 -1.11 -11.74
C THR A 130 -1.43 -1.14 -12.09
N LYS A 131 -1.98 -2.35 -12.18
CA LYS A 131 -3.42 -2.64 -12.28
C LYS A 131 -3.78 -3.73 -11.27
N ASP A 132 -5.03 -3.75 -10.83
CA ASP A 132 -5.54 -4.74 -9.88
C ASP A 132 -5.56 -6.17 -10.48
N GLY A 133 -5.94 -6.31 -11.76
CA GLY A 133 -5.86 -7.58 -12.49
C GLY A 133 -6.66 -8.68 -11.78
N PRO A 134 -6.06 -9.87 -11.52
CA PRO A 134 -6.73 -10.93 -10.76
C PRO A 134 -6.78 -10.67 -9.24
N CYS A 135 -6.22 -9.56 -8.77
CA CYS A 135 -6.11 -9.26 -7.35
C CYS A 135 -7.04 -8.11 -6.98
N GLU A 136 -7.64 -8.19 -5.80
CA GLU A 136 -8.51 -7.11 -5.31
C GLU A 136 -7.67 -5.89 -4.93
N PHE A 137 -8.17 -4.72 -5.29
CA PHE A 137 -7.64 -3.46 -4.82
C PHE A 137 -7.80 -3.35 -3.28
N ARG A 138 -6.73 -3.04 -2.55
CA ARG A 138 -6.77 -2.82 -1.09
C ARG A 138 -6.63 -1.34 -0.75
N ALA A 139 -5.50 -0.74 -1.07
CA ALA A 139 -5.22 0.65 -0.73
C ALA A 139 -4.09 1.21 -1.60
N PHE A 140 -4.01 2.53 -1.72
CA PHE A 140 -2.89 3.19 -2.37
C PHE A 140 -2.68 4.58 -1.82
N GLY A 141 -1.45 5.05 -1.71
CA GLY A 141 -1.23 6.43 -1.27
C GLY A 141 0.15 6.70 -0.71
N PHE A 142 0.39 7.99 -0.50
CA PHE A 142 1.63 8.55 0.02
C PHE A 142 1.72 8.36 1.53
N SER A 143 2.96 8.21 2.01
CA SER A 143 3.29 8.37 3.42
C SER A 143 3.07 9.82 3.87
N LYS A 144 2.94 10.06 5.18
CA LYS A 144 2.81 11.43 5.73
C LYS A 144 4.06 12.29 5.51
N THR A 145 5.23 11.68 5.35
CA THR A 145 6.48 12.38 5.02
C THR A 145 6.54 12.75 3.53
N GLU A 146 5.62 12.22 2.72
CA GLU A 146 5.55 12.37 1.27
C GLU A 146 6.81 11.88 0.55
N LYS A 147 7.59 10.99 1.16
CA LYS A 147 8.82 10.43 0.58
C LYS A 147 8.63 9.04 -0.01
N SER A 148 7.55 8.35 0.35
CA SER A 148 7.15 7.08 -0.25
C SER A 148 5.67 7.07 -0.63
N PHE A 149 5.31 6.17 -1.54
CA PHE A 149 3.93 5.73 -1.70
C PHE A 149 3.88 4.23 -1.97
N ILE A 150 2.70 3.66 -1.72
CA ILE A 150 2.42 2.26 -2.03
C ILE A 150 1.18 2.11 -2.89
N VAL A 151 1.10 0.95 -3.54
CA VAL A 151 -0.13 0.36 -4.05
C VAL A 151 -0.21 -1.05 -3.49
N ALA A 152 -1.24 -1.33 -2.71
CA ALA A 152 -1.54 -2.62 -2.12
C ALA A 152 -2.72 -3.27 -2.84
N LEU A 153 -2.48 -4.49 -3.31
CA LEU A 153 -3.47 -5.41 -3.87
C LEU A 153 -3.52 -6.66 -2.98
N SER A 154 -4.56 -7.48 -3.09
CA SER A 154 -4.71 -8.69 -2.27
C SER A 154 -3.59 -9.72 -2.43
N CYS A 155 -2.77 -9.59 -3.49
CA CYS A 155 -1.66 -10.48 -3.79
C CYS A 155 -0.28 -9.79 -3.83
N ASP A 156 -0.23 -8.45 -3.87
CA ASP A 156 0.98 -7.70 -4.17
C ASP A 156 1.06 -6.39 -3.38
N LEU A 157 2.28 -6.00 -3.01
CA LEU A 157 2.60 -4.66 -2.50
C LEU A 157 3.67 -4.03 -3.40
N THR A 158 3.30 -2.95 -4.08
CA THR A 158 4.21 -2.13 -4.88
C THR A 158 4.64 -0.90 -4.10
N ILE A 159 5.95 -0.64 -4.05
CA ILE A 159 6.55 0.47 -3.30
C ILE A 159 7.36 1.37 -4.23
N TYR A 160 7.12 2.68 -4.11
CA TYR A 160 7.90 3.74 -4.73
C TYR A 160 8.40 4.71 -3.66
N SER A 161 9.54 5.33 -3.93
CA SER A 161 10.04 6.43 -3.09
C SER A 161 10.71 7.51 -3.92
N ARG A 162 10.90 8.68 -3.30
CA ARG A 162 11.76 9.76 -3.80
C ARG A 162 12.83 10.10 -2.75
N GLU A 163 13.88 10.78 -3.18
CA GLU A 163 14.87 11.40 -2.30
C GLU A 163 14.31 12.65 -1.62
#